data_AF-L7W8F4-F1
#
_entry.id   AF-L7W8F4-F1
#
_cell.length_a   1.000
_cell.length_b   1.000
_cell.length_c   1.000
_cell.angle_alpha   90.00
_cell.angle_beta   90.00
_cell.angle_gamma   90.00
#
_symmetry.space_group_name_H-M   'P 1'
#
loop_
_entity.id
_entity.type
_entity.pdbx_description
1 polymer ?
#
loop_
_entity_poly.entity_id
_entity_poly.type
_entity_poly.pdbx_seq_one_letter_code
_entity_poly.pdbx_strand_id
1 'polypeptide(L)' 'MQPVLGKVVFTKESFSLRELVAGNYRIIYEIINEERIDILFIHHGARDLGKRLRKL' A
#
# COMPACT_ATOMS: atom_id res chain seq x y z
N MET A 1 -4.45 10.09 11.58
CA MET A 1 -3.36 9.33 10.90
C MET A 1 -2.65 10.29 9.98
N GLN A 2 -1.31 10.30 9.96
CA GLN A 2 -0.53 11.17 9.07
C GLN A 2 -0.29 10.44 7.72
N PRO A 3 -0.86 10.92 6.59
CA PRO A 3 -0.88 10.18 5.32
C PRO A 3 0.51 9.86 4.75
N VAL A 4 1.52 10.65 5.12
CA VAL A 4 2.90 10.52 4.63
C VAL A 4 3.76 9.53 5.43
N LEU A 5 3.20 8.82 6.41
CA LEU A 5 3.93 7.84 7.24
C LEU A 5 4.37 6.59 6.45
N GLY A 6 3.60 6.16 5.45
CA GLY A 6 3.96 5.02 4.62
C GLY A 6 5.17 5.32 3.74
N LYS A 7 6.03 4.31 3.55
CA LYS A 7 7.17 4.38 2.63
C LYS A 7 6.64 4.55 1.21
N VAL A 8 7.24 5.46 0.43
CA VAL A 8 6.94 5.57 -1.01
C VAL A 8 7.28 4.24 -1.68
N VAL A 9 6.30 3.66 -2.37
CA VAL A 9 6.54 2.50 -3.23
C VAL A 9 7.25 3.04 -4.47
N PHE A 10 8.47 2.57 -4.75
CA PHE A 10 9.24 2.99 -5.92
C PHE A 10 8.57 2.47 -7.21
N THR A 11 7.51 3.15 -7.64
CA THR A 11 6.97 3.06 -8.99
C THR A 11 7.34 4.34 -9.74
N LYS A 12 7.56 4.21 -11.04
CA LYS A 12 8.34 5.15 -11.86
C LYS A 12 7.81 6.59 -11.94
N GLU A 13 6.60 6.88 -11.45
CA GLU A 13 5.89 8.12 -11.79
C GLU A 13 5.10 8.80 -10.66
N SER A 14 4.97 8.23 -9.44
CA SER A 14 4.16 8.91 -8.42
C SER A 14 4.60 8.68 -6.95
N PHE A 15 4.83 9.79 -6.24
CA PHE A 15 5.02 9.81 -4.78
C PHE A 15 3.71 9.61 -3.99
N SER A 16 2.55 9.51 -4.66
CA SER A 16 1.24 9.28 -4.04
C SER A 16 1.08 7.86 -3.49
N LEU A 17 1.73 6.87 -4.13
CA LEU A 17 1.61 5.46 -3.77
C LEU A 17 2.51 5.09 -2.60
N ARG A 18 1.91 4.55 -1.54
CA ARG A 18 2.58 4.30 -0.28
C ARG A 18 2.30 2.90 0.27
N GLU A 19 3.30 2.38 0.96
CA GLU A 19 3.21 1.13 1.72
C GLU A 19 3.39 1.42 3.21
N LEU A 20 2.46 0.93 4.02
CA LEU A 20 2.56 0.91 5.47
C LEU A 20 2.63 -0.54 5.96
N VAL A 21 3.63 -0.84 6.79
CA VAL A 21 3.73 -2.13 7.49
C VAL A 21 3.07 -2.00 8.86
N ALA A 22 2.07 -2.84 9.11
CA ALA A 22 1.35 -2.91 10.38
C ALA A 22 1.33 -4.36 10.87
N GLY A 23 2.28 -4.71 11.74
CA GLY A 23 2.51 -6.10 12.15
C GLY A 23 2.83 -6.99 10.94
N ASN A 24 2.08 -8.08 10.78
CA ASN A 24 2.21 -9.00 9.64
C ASN A 24 1.45 -8.54 8.40
N TYR A 25 0.98 -7.30 8.33
CA TYR A 25 0.24 -6.79 7.18
C TYR A 25 1.01 -5.68 6.47
N ARG A 26 0.87 -5.66 5.14
CA ARG A 26 1.26 -4.58 4.25
C ARG A 26 -0.02 -3.92 3.73
N ILE A 27 -0.14 -2.63 3.95
CA ILE A 27 -1.24 -1.80 3.47
C ILE A 27 -0.67 -0.92 2.35
N ILE A 28 -1.18 -1.10 1.15
CA ILE A 28 -0.86 -0.27 -0.01
C ILE A 28 -2.01 0.71 -0.21
N TYR A 29 -1.70 2.00 -0.21
CA TYR A 29 -2.67 3.08 -0.34
C TYR A 29 -2.11 4.19 -1.21
N GLU A 30 -3.00 5.03 -1.73
CA GLU A 30 -2.67 6.19 -2.54
C GLU A 30 -3.19 7.47 -1.89
N ILE A 31 -2.37 8.52 -1.88
CA ILE A 31 -2.80 9.86 -1.51
C ILE A 31 -3.45 10.52 -2.73
N ILE A 32 -4.74 10.80 -2.67
CA ILE A 32 -5.49 11.45 -3.76
C ILE A 32 -5.40 12.97 -3.64
N ASN A 33 -5.52 13.48 -2.41
CA ASN A 33 -5.34 14.88 -2.05
C ASN A 33 -5.08 15.00 -0.53
N GLU A 34 -5.06 16.22 0.00
CA GLU A 34 -4.77 16.48 1.42
C GLU A 34 -5.79 15.86 2.40
N GLU A 35 -7.02 15.60 1.92
CA GLU A 35 -8.15 15.14 2.75
C GLU A 35 -8.50 13.67 2.51
N ARG A 36 -7.96 13.05 1.47
CA ARG A 36 -8.36 11.72 1.02
C ARG A 36 -7.18 10.81 0.69
N ILE A 37 -7.26 9.60 1.24
CA ILE A 37 -6.47 8.45 0.81
C ILE A 37 -7.40 7.32 0.36
N ASP A 38 -6.95 6.57 -0.64
CA ASP A 38 -7.63 5.36 -1.10
C ASP A 38 -6.79 4.14 -0.74
N ILE A 39 -7.38 3.18 -0.01
CA ILE A 39 -6.72 1.90 0.28
C ILE A 39 -6.89 0.99 -0.92
N LEU A 40 -5.78 0.68 -1.58
CA LEU A 40 -5.77 -0.15 -2.79
C LEU A 40 -5.70 -1.63 -2.43
N PHE A 41 -4.83 -2.00 -1.49
CA PHE A 41 -4.65 -3.39 -1.09
C PHE A 41 -4.26 -3.54 0.37
N ILE A 42 -4.81 -4.57 1.01
CA ILE A 42 -4.31 -5.09 2.28
C ILE A 42 -3.84 -6.52 2.03
N HIS A 43 -2.60 -6.79 2.43
CA HIS A 43 -1.95 -8.07 2.24
C HIS A 43 -1.33 -8.56 3.55
N HIS A 44 -1.60 -9.82 3.90
CA HIS A 44 -0.93 -10.47 5.02
C HIS A 44 0.45 -10.97 4.55
N GLY A 45 1.53 -10.35 5.02
CA GLY A 45 2.91 -10.62 4.60
C GLY A 45 3.42 -12.04 4.85
N ALA A 46 2.84 -12.79 5.79
CA ALA A 46 3.14 -14.22 5.93
C ALA A 46 2.50 -15.11 4.84
N ARG A 47 1.63 -14.55 4.00
CA ARG A 47 1.00 -15.27 2.88
C ARG A 47 1.74 -14.92 1.60
N ASP A 48 1.88 -15.91 0.72
CA ASP A 48 2.48 -15.71 -0.60
C ASP A 48 1.60 -14.77 -1.45
N LEU A 49 2.12 -13.58 -1.76
CA LEU A 49 1.45 -12.59 -2.60
C LEU A 49 1.27 -13.08 -4.04
N GLY A 50 2.28 -13.75 -4.60
CA GLY A 50 2.26 -14.25 -5.97
C GLY A 50 1.16 -15.28 -6.20
N LYS A 51 0.86 -16.13 -5.21
CA LYS A 51 -0.29 -17.04 -5.28
C LYS A 51 -1.64 -16.33 -5.34
N ARG A 52 -1.77 -15.14 -4.73
CA ARG A 52 -3.02 -14.38 -4.72
C ARG A 52 -3.21 -13.58 -6.00
N LEU A 53 -2.14 -12.97 -6.51
CA LEU A 53 -2.18 -12.19 -7.75
C LEU A 53 -2.46 -13.05 -8.99
N ARG A 54 -2.05 -14.32 -9.00
CA ARG A 54 -2.38 -15.27 -10.08
C ARG A 54 -3.85 -15.70 -10.14
N LYS A 55 -4.68 -15.31 -9.16
CA LYS A 55 -6.10 -15.69 -9.06
C LYS A 55 -7.07 -14.53 -9.31
N LEU A 56 -6.54 -13.34 -9.61
CA LEU A 56 -7.29 -12.15 -10.03
C LEU A 56 -7.08 -11.97 -11.53
#